data_AF-C3QQG7-F1
#
_entry.id   AF-C3QQG7-F1
#
_cell.length_a   1.000
_cell.length_b   1.000
_cell.length_c   1.000
_cell.angle_alpha   90.00
_cell.angle_beta   90.00
_cell.angle_gamma   90.00
#
_symmetry.space_group_name_H-M   'P 1'
#
loop_
_entity.id
_entity.type
_entity.pdbx_description
1 polymer ?
#
loop_
_entity_poly.entity_id
_entity_poly.type
_entity_poly.pdbx_seq_one_letter_code
_entity_poly.pdbx_strand_id
1 'polypeptide(L)'
;FTPVYEKYLKELRECRMMTHKARTEKTKAQGTDANAKKERPSMTDDEIATMLRNQFTQSRKMLDIREKYYNEFSKILSQKQILKIYQQEKMNANKFRKEFDRRKGQKPGQGHHQGQRPRAPRQGQK
;
A
#
# COMPACT_ATOMS: atom_id res chain seq x y z
N PHE A 1 7.24 -21.72 14.07
CA PHE A 1 7.39 -20.26 13.76
C PHE A 1 6.78 -19.90 12.40
N THR A 2 7.29 -20.41 11.27
CA THR A 2 6.81 -20.14 9.91
C THR A 2 5.29 -20.23 9.69
N PRO A 3 4.57 -21.29 10.14
CA PRO A 3 3.13 -21.38 9.91
C PRO A 3 2.30 -20.34 10.69
N VAL A 4 2.82 -19.85 11.83
CA VAL A 4 2.16 -18.78 12.62
C VAL A 4 2.37 -17.43 11.93
N TYR A 5 3.60 -17.19 11.45
CA TYR A 5 3.95 -15.97 10.75
C TYR A 5 3.25 -15.82 9.38
N GLU A 6 3.09 -16.91 8.63
CA GLU A 6 2.34 -16.89 7.37
C GLU A 6 0.85 -16.57 7.57
N LYS A 7 0.23 -17.16 8.60
CA LYS A 7 -1.15 -16.83 8.98
C LYS A 7 -1.27 -15.36 9.39
N TYR A 8 -0.32 -14.84 10.17
CA TYR A 8 -0.26 -13.41 10.52
C TYR A 8 -0.23 -12.51 9.28
N LEU A 9 0.66 -12.78 8.32
CA LEU A 9 0.76 -11.99 7.09
C LEU A 9 -0.50 -12.07 6.23
N LYS A 10 -1.15 -13.23 6.18
CA LYS A 10 -2.40 -13.43 5.46
C LYS A 10 -3.55 -12.62 6.08
N GLU A 11 -3.76 -12.73 7.39
CA GLU A 11 -4.81 -11.98 8.12
C GLU A 11 -4.56 -10.46 8.03
N LEU A 12 -3.30 -10.01 8.14
CA LEU A 12 -2.94 -8.61 7.92
C LEU A 12 -3.30 -8.12 6.51
N ARG A 13 -3.03 -8.94 5.48
CA ARG A 13 -3.33 -8.61 4.08
C ARG A 13 -4.84 -8.53 3.84
N GLU A 14 -5.60 -9.47 4.37
CA GLU A 14 -7.07 -9.48 4.28
C GLU A 14 -7.67 -8.26 4.96
N CYS A 15 -7.17 -7.91 6.16
CA CYS A 15 -7.61 -6.71 6.87
C CYS A 15 -7.36 -5.44 6.05
N ARG A 16 -6.27 -5.35 5.28
CA ARG A 16 -5.98 -4.21 4.38
C ARG A 16 -6.85 -4.19 3.12
N MET A 17 -7.23 -5.35 2.60
CA MET A 17 -7.98 -5.47 1.33
C MET A 17 -9.49 -5.20 1.48
N MET A 18 -10.04 -5.23 2.70
CA MET A 18 -11.48 -4.99 2.96
C MET A 18 -11.97 -3.62 2.44
N THR A 19 -11.17 -2.55 2.53
CA THR A 19 -11.54 -1.21 2.03
C THR A 19 -11.29 -1.01 0.54
N HIS A 20 -10.47 -1.86 -0.09
CA HIS A 20 -10.24 -1.79 -1.54
C HIS A 20 -11.46 -2.26 -2.32
N LYS A 21 -12.20 -3.27 -1.84
CA LYS A 21 -13.41 -3.76 -2.52
C LYS A 21 -14.53 -2.71 -2.57
N ALA A 22 -14.81 -2.03 -1.45
CA ALA A 22 -15.81 -0.97 -1.38
C ALA A 22 -15.50 0.23 -2.31
N ARG A 23 -14.21 0.55 -2.52
CA ARG A 23 -13.79 1.61 -3.46
C ARG A 23 -13.86 1.16 -4.93
N THR A 24 -13.57 -0.11 -5.21
CA THR A 24 -13.51 -0.63 -6.58
C THR A 24 -14.90 -0.88 -7.16
N GLU A 25 -15.87 -1.28 -6.33
CA GLU A 25 -17.27 -1.44 -6.76
C GLU A 25 -17.92 -0.11 -7.11
N LYS A 26 -17.71 0.96 -6.32
CA LYS A 26 -18.18 2.31 -6.69
C LYS A 26 -17.59 2.85 -8.00
N THR A 27 -16.36 2.45 -8.35
CA THR A 27 -15.71 2.93 -9.59
C THR A 27 -16.13 2.11 -10.82
N LYS A 28 -16.62 0.87 -10.65
CA LYS A 28 -17.13 0.04 -11.76
C LYS A 28 -18.52 0.43 -12.24
N ALA A 29 -19.30 1.17 -11.43
CA ALA A 29 -20.59 1.72 -11.84
C ALA A 29 -20.48 2.99 -12.72
N GLN A 30 -19.26 3.52 -12.91
CA GLN A 30 -19.03 4.79 -13.61
C GLN A 30 -18.06 4.56 -14.78
N GLY A 31 -18.52 3.79 -15.76
CA GLY A 31 -17.65 3.20 -16.78
C GLY A 31 -18.25 3.12 -18.19
N THR A 32 -18.88 4.18 -18.69
CA THR A 32 -18.92 4.49 -20.13
C THR A 32 -19.07 6.01 -20.29
N ASP A 33 -17.95 6.70 -20.52
CA ASP A 33 -17.86 7.75 -21.54
C ASP A 33 -16.47 8.39 -21.50
N ALA A 34 -15.78 8.25 -22.62
CA ALA A 34 -14.39 8.62 -22.82
C ALA A 34 -14.25 10.05 -23.37
N ASN A 35 -15.06 11.03 -22.95
CA ASN A 35 -14.78 12.43 -23.30
C ASN A 35 -15.55 13.48 -22.45
N ALA A 36 -15.42 13.44 -21.12
CA ALA A 36 -15.84 14.56 -20.29
C ALA A 36 -14.68 14.94 -19.38
N LYS A 37 -14.32 16.23 -19.36
CA LYS A 37 -13.44 16.82 -18.35
C LYS A 37 -14.00 16.45 -16.99
N LYS A 38 -13.42 15.43 -16.35
CA LYS A 38 -13.89 14.88 -15.08
C LYS A 38 -13.71 15.92 -13.98
N GLU A 39 -14.76 16.70 -13.70
CA GLU A 39 -14.97 17.21 -12.36
C GLU A 39 -14.91 16.01 -11.42
N ARG A 40 -14.00 16.08 -10.44
CA ARG A 40 -13.92 15.02 -9.43
C ARG A 40 -15.29 14.99 -8.75
N PRO A 41 -16.00 13.86 -8.71
CA PRO A 41 -17.21 13.78 -7.89
C PRO A 41 -16.81 14.12 -6.45
N SER A 42 -17.33 15.23 -5.94
CA SER A 42 -17.19 15.57 -4.53
C SER A 42 -18.01 14.55 -3.75
N MET A 43 -17.36 13.76 -2.88
CA MET A 43 -18.08 12.84 -2.00
C MET A 43 -19.00 13.65 -1.07
N THR A 44 -20.19 13.12 -0.81
CA THR A 44 -21.14 13.70 0.14
C THR A 44 -20.71 13.43 1.58
N ASP A 45 -21.17 14.23 2.55
CA ASP A 45 -20.79 14.09 3.96
C ASP A 45 -21.15 12.70 4.53
N ASP A 46 -22.27 12.10 4.11
CA ASP A 46 -22.66 10.75 4.53
C ASP A 46 -21.71 9.66 4.00
N GLU A 47 -21.20 9.85 2.78
CA GLU A 47 -20.18 8.97 2.21
C GLU A 47 -18.84 9.13 2.92
N ILE A 48 -18.47 10.36 3.28
CA ILE A 48 -17.27 10.66 4.06
C ILE A 48 -17.39 10.03 5.46
N ALA A 49 -18.53 10.20 6.14
CA ALA A 49 -18.79 9.62 7.46
C ALA A 49 -18.72 8.09 7.42
N THR A 50 -19.28 7.46 6.38
CA THR A 50 -19.19 6.01 6.19
C THR A 50 -17.76 5.55 5.93
N MET A 51 -16.99 6.27 5.10
CA MET A 51 -15.58 5.98 4.88
C MET A 51 -14.77 6.07 6.18
N LEU A 52 -14.98 7.11 7.00
CA LEU A 52 -14.28 7.30 8.27
C LEU A 52 -14.63 6.20 9.28
N ARG A 53 -15.91 5.83 9.42
CA ARG A 53 -16.33 4.68 10.26
C ARG A 53 -15.67 3.37 9.84
N ASN A 54 -15.54 3.15 8.54
CA ASN A 54 -14.84 1.98 8.01
C ASN A 54 -13.34 2.00 8.31
N GLN A 55 -12.69 3.18 8.32
CA GLN A 55 -11.29 3.32 8.72
C GLN A 55 -11.07 2.97 10.20
N PHE A 56 -11.96 3.41 11.10
CA PHE A 56 -11.87 3.05 12.52
C PHE A 56 -12.06 1.54 12.73
N THR A 57 -13.07 0.96 12.07
CA THR A 57 -13.35 -0.48 12.14
C THR A 57 -12.14 -1.31 11.66
N GLN A 58 -11.52 -0.89 10.55
CA GLN A 58 -10.31 -1.53 10.03
C GLN A 58 -9.13 -1.38 10.98
N SER A 59 -8.93 -0.18 11.55
CA SER A 59 -7.83 0.09 12.47
C SER A 59 -7.94 -0.76 13.74
N ARG A 60 -9.16 -0.96 14.25
CA ARG A 60 -9.41 -1.85 15.40
C ARG A 60 -9.03 -3.29 15.07
N LYS A 61 -9.56 -3.85 13.97
CA LYS A 61 -9.24 -5.21 13.52
C LYS A 61 -7.73 -5.43 13.32
N MET A 62 -7.03 -4.42 12.78
CA MET A 62 -5.58 -4.45 12.61
C MET A 62 -4.83 -4.58 13.94
N LEU A 63 -5.28 -3.84 14.96
CA LEU A 63 -4.70 -3.94 16.31
C LEU A 63 -5.00 -5.30 16.94
N ASP A 64 -6.23 -5.79 16.81
CA ASP A 64 -6.64 -7.10 17.37
C ASP A 64 -5.79 -8.25 16.80
N ILE A 65 -5.51 -8.25 15.48
CA ILE A 65 -4.61 -9.23 14.84
C ILE A 65 -3.20 -9.11 15.41
N ARG A 66 -2.66 -7.89 15.54
CA ARG A 66 -1.30 -7.68 16.07
C ARG A 66 -1.16 -8.18 17.49
N GLU A 67 -2.17 -7.96 18.32
CA GLU A 67 -2.21 -8.43 19.71
C GLU A 67 -2.35 -9.95 19.79
N LYS A 68 -3.27 -10.53 19.01
CA LYS A 68 -3.44 -11.99 18.90
C LYS A 68 -2.11 -12.68 18.56
N TYR A 69 -1.40 -12.20 17.54
CA TYR A 69 -0.15 -12.82 17.10
C TYR A 69 1.06 -12.46 17.96
N TYR A 70 1.03 -11.33 18.68
CA TYR A 70 2.02 -11.08 19.74
C TYR A 70 2.02 -12.22 20.76
N ASN A 71 0.83 -12.62 21.24
CA ASN A 71 0.67 -13.70 22.22
C ASN A 71 1.12 -15.06 21.69
N GLU A 72 0.98 -15.31 20.38
CA GLU A 72 1.51 -16.55 19.76
C GLU A 72 3.02 -16.48 19.53
N PHE A 73 3.56 -15.33 19.17
CA PHE A 73 5.00 -15.15 18.97
C PHE A 73 5.76 -15.17 20.29
N SER A 74 5.21 -14.59 21.37
CA SER A 74 5.86 -14.54 22.69
C SER A 74 6.13 -15.92 23.29
N LYS A 75 5.39 -16.96 22.85
CA LYS A 75 5.62 -18.36 23.23
C LYS A 75 6.86 -19.00 22.59
N ILE A 76 7.27 -18.51 21.41
CA ILE A 76 8.29 -19.17 20.56
C ILE A 76 9.43 -18.26 20.11
N LEU A 77 9.33 -16.96 20.36
CA LEU A 77 10.31 -15.95 20.01
C LEU A 77 10.67 -15.08 21.21
N SER A 78 11.91 -14.62 21.23
CA SER A 78 12.33 -13.55 22.14
C SER A 78 11.68 -12.23 21.76
N GLN A 79 11.53 -11.34 22.75
CA GLN A 79 11.02 -9.98 22.55
C GLN A 79 11.85 -9.20 21.50
N LYS A 80 13.17 -9.45 21.43
CA LYS A 80 14.05 -8.86 20.40
C LYS A 80 13.70 -9.31 18.98
N GLN A 81 13.33 -10.57 18.79
CA GLN A 81 12.90 -11.09 17.48
C GLN A 81 11.51 -10.55 17.11
N ILE A 82 10.59 -10.47 18.07
CA ILE A 82 9.26 -9.88 17.88
C ILE A 82 9.36 -8.40 17.48
N LEU A 83 10.23 -7.64 18.13
CA LEU A 83 10.49 -6.25 17.77
C LEU A 83 10.95 -6.11 16.31
N LYS A 84 11.86 -6.98 15.86
CA LYS A 84 12.32 -7.00 14.46
C LYS A 84 11.18 -7.26 13.47
N ILE A 85 10.23 -8.13 13.80
CA ILE A 85 9.05 -8.39 12.96
C ILE A 85 8.23 -7.10 12.77
N TYR A 86 7.93 -6.37 13.84
CA TYR A 86 7.17 -5.12 13.74
C TYR A 86 7.92 -4.01 13.01
N GLN A 87 9.23 -3.90 13.20
CA GLN A 87 10.06 -2.97 12.45
C GLN A 87 10.04 -3.29 10.95
N GLN A 88 10.15 -4.57 10.59
CA GLN A 88 10.09 -5.03 9.20
C GLN A 88 8.72 -4.77 8.59
N GLU A 89 7.63 -4.99 9.34
CA GLU A 89 6.27 -4.66 8.87
C GLU A 89 6.13 -3.18 8.51
N LYS A 90 6.62 -2.28 9.38
CA LYS A 90 6.62 -0.83 9.15
C LYS A 90 7.44 -0.45 7.91
N MET A 91 8.62 -1.04 7.77
CA MET A 91 9.47 -0.81 6.59
C MET A 91 8.83 -1.33 5.29
N ASN A 92 8.17 -2.49 5.33
CA ASN A 92 7.50 -3.07 4.18
C ASN A 92 6.30 -2.21 3.73
N ALA A 93 5.54 -1.65 4.69
CA ALA A 93 4.47 -0.70 4.38
C ALA A 93 5.01 0.55 3.66
N ASN A 94 6.13 1.11 4.12
CA ASN A 94 6.76 2.26 3.51
C ASN A 94 7.27 1.96 2.09
N LYS A 95 7.88 0.78 1.88
CA LYS A 95 8.30 0.33 0.54
C LYS A 95 7.11 0.20 -0.40
N PHE A 96 6.02 -0.42 0.05
CA PHE A 96 4.82 -0.57 -0.77
C PHE A 96 4.18 0.77 -1.11
N ARG A 97 4.13 1.72 -0.16
CA ARG A 97 3.65 3.09 -0.40
C ARG A 97 4.50 3.78 -1.47
N LYS A 98 5.83 3.78 -1.30
CA LYS A 98 6.77 4.36 -2.28
C LYS A 98 6.61 3.75 -3.66
N GLU A 99 6.47 2.42 -3.74
CA GLU A 99 6.27 1.71 -5.01
C GLU A 99 4.90 1.99 -5.63
N PHE A 100 3.87 2.17 -4.83
CA PHE A 100 2.55 2.58 -5.31
C PHE A 100 2.58 4.02 -5.84
N ASP A 101 3.21 4.94 -5.12
CA ASP A 101 3.34 6.35 -5.52
C ASP A 101 4.19 6.49 -6.80
N ARG A 102 5.29 5.73 -6.91
CA ARG A 102 6.10 5.65 -8.14
C ARG A 102 5.26 5.22 -9.35
N ARG A 103 4.37 4.23 -9.18
CA ARG A 103 3.49 3.74 -10.25
C ARG A 103 2.32 4.68 -10.55
N LYS A 104 1.80 5.40 -9.56
CA LYS A 104 0.80 6.48 -9.74
C LYS A 104 1.35 7.65 -10.56
N GLY A 105 2.64 7.96 -10.40
CA GLY A 105 3.32 9.04 -11.12
C GLY A 105 3.85 8.67 -12.51
N GLN A 106 3.95 7.37 -12.83
CA GLN A 106 4.35 6.92 -14.17
C GLN A 106 3.13 6.86 -15.09
N LYS A 107 3.09 7.75 -16.09
CA LYS A 107 2.18 7.59 -17.23
C LYS A 107 2.57 6.32 -17.99
N PRO A 108 1.62 5.44 -18.37
CA PRO A 108 1.92 4.31 -19.25
C PRO A 108 2.42 4.87 -20.59
N GLY A 109 3.72 4.75 -20.87
CA GLY A 109 4.32 5.19 -22.13
C GLY A 109 5.55 6.09 -22.03
N GLN A 110 5.97 6.57 -20.85
CA GLN A 110 7.29 7.22 -20.71
C GLN A 110 8.28 6.26 -20.07
N GLY A 111 9.01 5.56 -20.94
CA GLY A 111 10.21 4.81 -20.57
C GLY A 111 11.21 5.71 -19.85
N HIS A 112 11.95 5.09 -18.93
CA HIS A 112 13.04 5.70 -18.19
C HIS A 112 14.12 6.27 -19.14
N HIS A 113 14.10 7.58 -19.38
CA HIS A 113 15.25 8.32 -19.92
C HIS A 113 15.91 9.18 -18.82
N GLN A 114 16.30 8.57 -17.70
CA GLN A 114 17.26 9.18 -16.79
C GLN A 114 18.48 8.28 -16.70
N GLY A 115 19.53 8.62 -17.46
CA GLY A 115 20.82 7.94 -17.32
C GLY A 115 21.91 8.19 -18.36
N GLN A 116 21.62 8.68 -19.57
CA GLN A 116 22.70 9.02 -20.50
C GLN A 116 23.04 10.51 -20.42
N ARG A 117 24.02 10.84 -19.58
CA ARG A 117 24.80 12.07 -19.77
C ARG A 117 25.53 11.92 -21.11
N PRO A 118 25.45 12.88 -22.06
CA PRO A 118 26.34 12.86 -23.21
C PRO A 118 27.78 13.00 -22.68
N ARG A 119 28.63 11.99 -22.89
CA ARG A 119 30.07 12.19 -22.77
C ARG A 119 30.45 13.22 -23.84
N ALA A 120 31.03 14.34 -23.42
CA ALA A 120 31.62 15.31 -24.34
C ALA A 120 32.66 14.61 -25.23
N PRO A 121 32.75 14.96 -26.53
CA PRO A 121 33.76 14.39 -27.40
C PRO A 121 35.15 14.79 -26.91
N ARG A 122 35.99 13.79 -26.67
CA ARG A 122 37.41 13.96 -26.37
C ARG A 122 38.06 14.55 -27.63
N GLN A 123 38.38 15.84 -27.61
CA GLN A 123 39.12 16.48 -28.68
C GLN A 123 40.46 15.76 -28.85
N GLY A 124 40.72 15.33 -30.09
CA GLY A 124 41.94 14.64 -30.48
C GLY A 124 43.15 15.56 -30.32
N GLN A 125 44.23 14.97 -29.80
CA GLN A 125 45.57 15.52 -29.93
C GLN A 125 45.93 15.62 -31.42
N LYS A 126 46.40 16.79 -31.82
CA LYS A 126 47.32 16.95 -32.95
C LYS A 126 48.68 17.32 -32.39
#